data_AF-A0A5Q0GSJ0-F1
#
_entry.id   AF-A0A5Q0GSJ0-F1
#
_cell.length_a   1.000
_cell.length_b   1.000
_cell.length_c   1.000
_cell.angle_alpha   90.00
_cell.angle_beta   90.00
_cell.angle_gamma   90.00
#
_symmetry.space_group_name_H-M   'P 1'
#
loop_
_entity.id
_entity.type
_entity.pdbx_description
1 polymer ?
#
loop_
_entity_poly.entity_id
_entity_poly.type
_entity_poly.pdbx_seq_one_letter_code
_entity_poly.pdbx_strand_id
1 'polypeptide(L)'
;MFNHDPIPRPAGPPASSTPARDYLNTRPPGTDAQYAVLPRSLVEAMPLPWQQQMAHLLADFHRTYGHLNWPVYRVVPSRQERLVDLDEEQLAEVGVLVEIDSDGELVYRDRAGKKIPDPEHQTALVSVLDPLPGEYANANQNTPPRGFPQPHAHPQSGPLPVQAPPPSRWRT
;
A
#
# COMPACT_ATOMS: atom_id res chain seq x y z
N MET A 1 17.14 -52.36 1.35
CA MET A 1 17.35 -51.07 0.66
C MET A 1 16.15 -50.18 0.92
N PHE A 2 16.38 -48.86 0.89
CA PHE A 2 15.47 -47.72 1.15
C PHE A 2 15.48 -47.14 2.57
N ASN A 3 16.46 -46.27 2.83
CA ASN A 3 16.42 -45.25 3.88
C ASN A 3 15.36 -44.19 3.51
N HIS A 4 14.41 -43.96 4.41
CA HIS A 4 13.53 -42.78 4.38
C HIS A 4 14.30 -41.60 4.99
N ASP A 5 15.19 -41.00 4.22
CA ASP A 5 15.71 -39.68 4.59
C ASP A 5 14.66 -38.63 4.20
N PRO A 6 14.11 -37.82 5.13
CA PRO A 6 13.15 -36.79 4.79
C PRO A 6 13.84 -35.75 3.89
N ILE A 7 13.22 -35.48 2.73
CA ILE A 7 13.68 -34.47 1.78
C ILE A 7 13.84 -33.13 2.52
N PRO A 8 15.05 -32.55 2.59
CA PRO A 8 15.23 -31.25 3.21
C PRO A 8 14.46 -30.22 2.38
N ARG A 9 13.43 -29.62 3.00
CA ARG A 9 12.78 -28.46 2.39
C ARG A 9 13.83 -27.35 2.33
N PRO A 10 14.03 -26.68 1.18
CA PRO A 10 14.90 -25.52 1.15
C PRO A 10 14.38 -24.52 2.19
N ALA A 11 15.21 -24.24 3.20
CA ALA A 11 14.97 -23.20 4.16
C ALA A 11 14.97 -21.89 3.37
N GLY A 12 13.76 -21.43 3.00
CA GLY A 12 13.61 -20.06 2.53
C GLY A 12 14.22 -19.10 3.55
N PRO A 13 14.62 -17.89 3.13
CA PRO A 13 15.11 -16.89 4.07
C PRO A 13 14.15 -16.77 5.26
N PRO A 14 14.68 -16.59 6.49
CA PRO A 14 13.87 -16.63 7.70
C PRO A 14 12.68 -15.67 7.56
N ALA A 15 11.50 -16.13 7.96
CA ALA A 15 10.31 -15.28 8.02
C ALA A 15 10.67 -14.04 8.84
N SER A 16 10.54 -12.87 8.23
CA SER A 16 10.92 -11.60 8.86
C SER A 16 10.20 -11.46 10.21
N SER A 17 10.94 -10.99 11.22
CA SER A 17 10.37 -10.61 12.51
C SER A 17 9.59 -9.28 12.43
N THR A 18 9.72 -8.53 11.32
CA THR A 18 9.03 -7.26 11.08
C THR A 18 8.41 -7.19 9.67
N PRO A 19 7.48 -8.09 9.32
CA PRO A 19 6.98 -8.22 7.94
C PRO A 19 6.29 -6.96 7.42
N ALA A 20 5.57 -6.23 8.27
CA ALA A 20 4.94 -4.96 7.90
C ALA A 20 5.97 -3.88 7.57
N ARG A 21 7.04 -3.78 8.37
CA ARG A 21 8.13 -2.82 8.15
C ARG A 21 8.85 -3.11 6.83
N ASP A 22 9.14 -4.38 6.59
CA ASP A 22 9.88 -4.81 5.40
C ASP A 22 9.09 -4.52 4.12
N TYR A 23 7.78 -4.77 4.13
CA TYR A 23 6.91 -4.44 3.01
C TYR A 23 6.86 -2.91 2.77
N LEU A 24 6.63 -2.10 3.81
CA LEU A 24 6.54 -0.64 3.68
C LEU A 24 7.88 -0.01 3.24
N ASN A 25 9.02 -0.59 3.62
CA ASN A 25 10.34 -0.16 3.17
C ASN A 25 10.55 -0.32 1.65
N THR A 26 9.75 -1.15 0.96
CA THR A 26 9.77 -1.22 -0.52
C THR A 26 9.14 0.00 -1.20
N ARG A 27 8.55 0.92 -0.42
CA ARG A 27 7.83 2.12 -0.86
C ARG A 27 6.73 1.82 -1.89
N PRO A 28 5.74 0.96 -1.55
CA PRO A 28 4.58 0.78 -2.42
C PRO A 28 3.77 2.09 -2.58
N PRO A 29 2.86 2.18 -3.56
CA PRO A 29 2.03 3.37 -3.76
C PRO A 29 1.32 3.81 -2.47
N GLY A 30 1.28 5.12 -2.23
CA GLY A 30 0.65 5.70 -1.03
C GLY A 30 1.50 5.59 0.24
N THR A 31 2.80 5.26 0.14
CA THR A 31 3.69 5.22 1.30
C THR A 31 4.85 6.20 1.18
N ASP A 32 5.20 6.81 2.31
CA ASP A 32 6.42 7.60 2.47
C ASP A 32 7.20 7.14 3.72
N ALA A 33 8.13 7.97 4.20
CA ALA A 33 8.94 7.62 5.36
C ALA A 33 8.14 7.57 6.68
N GLN A 34 6.95 8.17 6.75
CA GLN A 34 6.18 8.39 7.98
C GLN A 34 4.78 7.78 7.94
N TYR A 35 4.18 7.67 6.75
CA TYR A 35 2.78 7.31 6.56
C TYR A 35 2.60 6.25 5.48
N ALA A 36 1.58 5.42 5.70
CA ALA A 36 0.98 4.58 4.67
C ALA A 36 -0.50 4.98 4.57
N VAL A 37 -0.88 5.48 3.40
CA VAL A 37 -2.22 5.98 3.11
C VAL A 37 -2.90 5.01 2.17
N LEU A 38 -4.09 4.56 2.56
CA LEU A 38 -4.98 3.76 1.70
C LEU A 38 -6.20 4.60 1.34
N PRO A 39 -6.40 4.97 0.05
CA PRO A 39 -7.59 5.68 -0.39
C PRO A 39 -8.84 4.88 -0.09
N ARG A 40 -9.81 5.51 0.57
CA ARG A 40 -11.06 4.85 0.99
C ARG A 40 -11.80 4.18 -0.17
N SER A 41 -11.87 4.85 -1.32
CA SER A 41 -12.49 4.32 -2.54
C SER A 41 -11.89 2.98 -2.98
N LEU A 42 -10.56 2.83 -2.88
CA LEU A 42 -9.87 1.58 -3.24
C LEU A 42 -10.07 0.50 -2.18
N VAL A 43 -10.07 0.86 -0.90
CA VAL A 43 -10.34 -0.07 0.22
C VAL A 43 -11.76 -0.65 0.10
N GLU A 44 -12.76 0.19 -0.18
CA GLU A 44 -14.15 -0.22 -0.35
C GLU A 44 -14.38 -0.98 -1.67
N ALA A 45 -13.52 -0.79 -2.67
CA ALA A 45 -13.54 -1.53 -3.92
C ALA A 45 -12.92 -2.93 -3.83
N MET A 46 -12.22 -3.28 -2.74
CA MET A 46 -11.55 -4.57 -2.64
C MET A 46 -12.55 -5.75 -2.75
N PRO A 47 -12.13 -6.94 -3.20
CA PRO A 47 -12.97 -8.13 -3.12
C PRO A 47 -13.47 -8.39 -1.69
N LEU A 48 -14.70 -8.90 -1.55
CA LEU A 48 -15.35 -9.11 -0.24
C LEU A 48 -14.48 -9.88 0.78
N PRO A 49 -13.75 -10.96 0.41
CA PRO A 49 -12.87 -11.64 1.37
C PRO A 49 -11.77 -10.73 1.94
N TRP A 50 -11.23 -9.80 1.14
CA TRP A 50 -10.21 -8.85 1.60
C TRP A 50 -10.83 -7.77 2.48
N GLN A 51 -12.03 -7.28 2.14
CA GLN A 51 -12.75 -6.34 2.99
C GLN A 51 -13.00 -6.95 4.38
N GLN A 52 -13.42 -8.22 4.44
CA GLN A 52 -13.62 -8.93 5.71
C GLN A 52 -12.33 -9.04 6.52
N GLN A 53 -11.23 -9.51 5.90
CA GLN A 53 -9.93 -9.60 6.55
C GLN A 53 -9.43 -8.25 7.07
N MET A 54 -9.55 -7.20 6.25
CA MET A 54 -9.17 -5.84 6.63
C MET A 54 -10.02 -5.31 7.79
N ALA A 55 -11.34 -5.50 7.74
CA ALA A 55 -12.24 -5.05 8.80
C ALA A 55 -11.92 -5.71 10.15
N HIS A 56 -11.60 -7.01 10.15
CA HIS A 56 -11.15 -7.71 11.36
C HIS A 56 -9.83 -7.14 11.88
N LEU A 57 -8.83 -6.95 11.01
CA LEU A 57 -7.53 -6.39 11.40
C LEU A 57 -7.67 -4.97 11.98
N LEU A 58 -8.46 -4.11 11.33
CA LEU A 58 -8.71 -2.75 11.81
C LEU A 58 -9.46 -2.73 13.14
N ALA A 59 -10.40 -3.65 13.36
CA ALA A 59 -11.11 -3.75 14.63
C ALA A 59 -10.17 -4.10 15.79
N ASP A 60 -9.27 -5.08 15.60
CA ASP A 60 -8.27 -5.45 16.61
C ASP A 60 -7.24 -4.33 16.82
N PHE A 61 -6.83 -3.65 15.74
CA PHE A 61 -5.95 -2.49 15.80
C PHE A 61 -6.57 -1.35 16.63
N HIS A 62 -7.82 -0.96 16.35
CA HIS A 62 -8.52 0.07 17.12
C HIS A 62 -8.79 -0.34 18.56
N ARG A 63 -9.04 -1.64 18.85
CA ARG A 63 -9.16 -2.11 20.23
C ARG A 63 -7.82 -1.98 20.98
N THR A 64 -6.72 -2.32 20.33
CA THR A 64 -5.38 -2.30 20.92
C THR A 64 -4.91 -0.87 21.19
N TYR A 65 -5.08 0.04 20.23
CA TYR A 65 -4.54 1.41 20.28
C TYR A 65 -5.59 2.49 20.53
N GLY A 66 -6.85 2.11 20.78
CA GLY A 66 -7.95 3.06 21.02
C GLY A 66 -7.83 3.85 22.33
N HIS A 67 -6.90 3.47 23.21
CA HIS A 67 -6.58 4.20 24.43
C HIS A 67 -5.70 5.44 24.17
N LEU A 68 -5.16 5.60 22.96
CA LEU A 68 -4.38 6.77 22.56
C LEU A 68 -5.31 7.91 22.13
N ASN A 69 -4.88 9.17 22.28
CA ASN A 69 -5.60 10.33 21.77
C ASN A 69 -5.18 10.60 20.32
N TRP A 70 -5.98 10.12 19.37
CA TRP A 70 -5.71 10.31 17.95
C TRP A 70 -6.13 11.71 17.51
N PRO A 71 -5.23 12.53 16.95
CA PRO A 71 -5.65 13.75 16.29
C PRO A 71 -6.39 13.41 14.99
N VAL A 72 -7.17 14.37 14.48
CA VAL A 72 -7.70 14.27 13.12
C VAL A 72 -6.58 14.63 12.16
N TYR A 73 -6.21 13.66 11.31
CA TYR A 73 -5.20 13.87 10.27
C TYR A 73 -5.86 14.38 8.99
N ARG A 74 -5.29 15.42 8.40
CA ARG A 74 -5.63 15.88 7.05
C ARG A 74 -4.59 15.34 6.08
N VAL A 75 -5.01 14.48 5.18
CA VAL A 75 -4.17 13.93 4.11
C VAL A 75 -4.45 14.71 2.83
N VAL A 76 -3.39 15.17 2.16
CA VAL A 76 -3.48 15.89 0.89
C VAL A 76 -2.67 15.13 -0.15
N PRO A 77 -3.23 14.81 -1.33
CA PRO A 77 -2.46 14.27 -2.43
C PRO A 77 -1.37 15.28 -2.83
N SER A 78 -0.13 14.82 -2.94
CA SER A 78 0.98 15.70 -3.28
C SER A 78 1.95 15.04 -4.25
N ARG A 79 2.66 15.88 -5.01
CA ARG A 79 3.81 15.47 -5.83
C ARG A 79 5.07 16.19 -5.36
N GLN A 80 6.22 15.56 -5.58
CA GLN A 80 7.51 16.23 -5.37
C GLN A 80 7.79 17.12 -6.57
N GLU A 81 8.11 18.38 -6.30
CA GLU A 81 8.43 19.39 -7.31
C GLU A 81 9.59 20.26 -6.81
N ARG A 82 10.43 20.76 -7.72
CA ARG A 82 11.59 21.59 -7.34
C ARG A 82 11.13 22.97 -6.92
N LEU A 83 11.79 23.58 -5.92
CA LEU A 83 11.42 24.90 -5.42
C LEU A 83 11.42 25.96 -6.52
N VAL A 84 12.40 25.92 -7.42
CA VAL A 84 12.53 26.88 -8.52
C VAL A 84 11.47 26.74 -9.61
N ASP A 85 10.74 25.62 -9.63
CA ASP A 85 9.69 25.35 -10.61
C ASP A 85 8.29 25.69 -10.04
N LEU A 86 8.23 26.19 -8.79
CA LEU A 86 7.00 26.59 -8.10
C LEU A 86 6.67 28.07 -8.34
N ASP A 87 5.38 28.36 -8.46
CA ASP A 87 4.88 29.73 -8.39
C ASP A 87 4.83 30.26 -6.95
N GLU A 88 4.56 31.56 -6.78
CA GLU A 88 4.55 32.23 -5.48
C GLU A 88 3.49 31.64 -4.52
N GLU A 89 2.32 31.25 -5.04
CA GLU A 89 1.25 30.65 -4.22
C GLU A 89 1.66 29.26 -3.71
N GLN A 90 2.24 28.44 -4.57
CA GLN A 90 2.77 27.11 -4.24
C GLN A 90 3.95 27.20 -3.26
N LEU A 91 4.85 28.16 -3.45
CA LEU A 91 5.95 28.43 -2.52
C LEU A 91 5.40 28.79 -1.14
N ALA A 92 4.44 29.71 -1.05
CA ALA A 92 3.83 30.10 0.21
C ALA A 92 3.14 28.93 0.92
N GLU A 93 2.47 28.05 0.17
CA GLU A 93 1.84 26.83 0.68
C GLU A 93 2.86 25.91 1.38
N VAL A 94 4.00 25.66 0.74
CA VAL A 94 5.09 24.84 1.30
C VAL A 94 5.95 25.61 2.33
N GLY A 95 5.65 26.88 2.57
CA GLY A 95 6.33 27.71 3.55
C GLY A 95 7.67 28.26 3.09
N VAL A 96 7.79 28.48 1.79
CA VAL A 96 8.91 29.15 1.15
C VAL A 96 8.44 30.49 0.61
N LEU A 97 9.30 31.49 0.71
CA LEU A 97 9.10 32.82 0.14
C LEU A 97 10.23 33.07 -0.85
N VAL A 98 9.93 33.73 -1.95
CA VAL A 98 10.92 34.22 -2.89
C VAL A 98 10.98 35.74 -2.80
N GLU A 99 12.19 36.27 -2.61
CA GLU A 99 12.45 37.70 -2.53
C GLU A 99 13.51 38.07 -3.56
N ILE A 100 13.48 39.31 -4.04
CA ILE A 100 14.57 39.88 -4.83
C ILE A 100 15.50 40.60 -3.85
N ASP A 101 16.79 40.26 -3.85
CA ASP A 101 17.77 40.92 -3.00
C ASP A 101 18.25 42.27 -3.59
N SER A 102 19.19 42.92 -2.89
CA SER A 102 19.75 44.21 -3.32
C SER A 102 20.50 44.15 -4.65
N ASP A 103 20.93 42.96 -5.07
CA ASP A 103 21.67 42.72 -6.31
C ASP A 103 20.73 42.37 -7.47
N GLY A 104 19.42 42.23 -7.20
CA GLY A 104 18.41 41.86 -8.18
C GLY A 104 18.23 40.35 -8.35
N GLU A 105 18.85 39.54 -7.51
CA GLU A 105 18.83 38.09 -7.58
C GLU A 105 17.69 37.49 -6.76
N LEU A 106 17.15 36.36 -7.21
CA LEU A 106 16.10 35.62 -6.50
C LEU A 106 16.68 34.86 -5.30
N VAL A 107 16.16 35.15 -4.12
CA VAL A 107 16.53 34.50 -2.86
C VAL A 107 15.32 33.80 -2.26
N TYR A 108 15.45 32.49 -2.10
CA TYR A 108 14.44 31.66 -1.46
C TYR A 108 14.68 31.63 0.05
N ARG A 109 13.61 31.80 0.84
CA ARG A 109 13.65 31.79 2.30
C ARG A 109 12.58 30.87 2.86
N ASP A 110 12.87 30.21 3.98
CA ASP A 110 11.84 29.49 4.72
C ASP A 110 10.91 30.45 5.51
N ARG A 111 9.89 29.90 6.17
CA ARG A 111 8.97 30.69 7.02
C ARG A 111 9.64 31.46 8.15
N ALA A 112 10.85 31.08 8.56
CA ALA A 112 11.62 31.78 9.58
C ALA A 112 12.50 32.90 8.97
N GLY A 113 12.43 33.11 7.65
CA GLY A 113 13.25 34.08 6.92
C GLY A 113 14.67 33.60 6.64
N LYS A 114 15.00 32.33 6.94
CA LYS A 114 16.33 31.79 6.70
C LYS A 114 16.49 31.48 5.22
N LYS A 115 17.60 31.93 4.63
CA LYS A 115 17.95 31.64 3.24
C LYS A 115 18.09 30.13 3.02
N ILE A 116 17.45 29.64 1.97
CA ILE A 116 17.53 28.27 1.50
C ILE A 116 18.72 28.18 0.53
N PRO A 117 19.75 27.36 0.84
CA PRO A 117 20.87 27.18 -0.07
C PRO A 117 20.48 26.26 -1.23
N ASP A 118 20.98 26.52 -2.43
CA ASP A 118 20.83 25.63 -3.58
C ASP A 118 19.36 25.25 -3.90
N PRO A 119 18.45 26.24 -4.07
CA PRO A 119 17.03 25.99 -4.29
C PRO A 119 16.75 25.14 -5.54
N GLU A 120 17.66 25.16 -6.53
CA GLU A 120 17.55 24.38 -7.75
C GLU A 120 17.62 22.86 -7.52
N HIS A 121 18.19 22.38 -6.40
CA HIS A 121 18.26 20.96 -6.06
C HIS A 121 17.34 20.56 -4.91
N GLN A 122 16.57 21.51 -4.36
CA GLN A 122 15.60 21.23 -3.31
C GLN A 122 14.21 21.00 -3.88
N THR A 123 13.51 20.02 -3.28
CA THR A 123 12.13 19.69 -3.64
C THR A 123 11.20 19.87 -2.45
N ALA A 124 9.94 20.18 -2.74
CA ALA A 124 8.86 20.24 -1.78
C ALA A 124 7.68 19.39 -2.25
N LEU A 125 6.84 18.97 -1.30
CA LEU A 125 5.55 18.34 -1.59
C LEU A 125 4.53 19.42 -1.88
N VAL A 126 4.04 19.44 -3.12
CA VAL A 126 3.00 20.39 -3.56
C VAL A 126 1.69 19.65 -3.73
N SER A 127 0.61 20.26 -3.24
CA SER A 127 -0.74 19.75 -3.36
C SER A 127 -1.14 19.56 -4.82
N VAL A 128 -1.80 18.45 -5.10
CA VAL A 128 -2.36 18.15 -6.43
C VAL A 128 -3.82 17.73 -6.30
N LEU A 129 -4.55 17.84 -7.40
CA LEU A 129 -5.87 17.23 -7.50
C LEU A 129 -5.76 15.72 -7.29
N ASP A 130 -6.64 15.15 -6.47
CA ASP A 130 -6.66 13.71 -6.23
C ASP A 130 -6.91 12.98 -7.56
N PRO A 131 -5.92 12.24 -8.08
CA PRO A 131 -6.07 11.55 -9.34
C PRO A 131 -6.94 10.30 -9.21
N LEU A 132 -7.40 9.94 -7.99
CA LEU A 132 -8.26 8.80 -7.71
C LEU A 132 -9.72 9.25 -7.47
N PRO A 133 -10.51 9.60 -8.51
CA PRO A 133 -11.94 9.83 -8.36
C PRO A 133 -12.60 8.70 -7.58
N GLY A 134 -13.61 9.06 -6.79
CA GLY A 134 -14.47 8.10 -6.08
C GLY A 134 -15.08 7.04 -7.00
N GLU A 135 -15.11 7.29 -8.32
CA GLU A 135 -15.62 6.41 -9.37
C GLU A 135 -14.69 5.21 -9.68
N TYR A 136 -13.41 5.23 -9.26
CA TYR A 136 -12.53 4.05 -9.36
C TYR A 136 -12.91 2.91 -8.40
N ALA A 137 -14.09 2.97 -7.78
CA ALA A 137 -14.74 1.83 -7.13
C ALA A 137 -14.78 0.55 -8.00
N ASN A 138 -14.60 0.67 -9.33
CA ASN A 138 -14.52 -0.45 -10.27
C ASN A 138 -13.10 -0.80 -10.78
N ALA A 139 -12.02 -0.33 -10.14
CA ALA A 139 -10.63 -0.57 -10.57
C ALA A 139 -10.23 -2.06 -10.68
N ASN A 140 -11.02 -2.97 -10.10
CA ASN A 140 -10.84 -4.42 -10.25
C ASN A 140 -11.10 -4.94 -11.67
N GLN A 141 -11.71 -4.16 -12.57
CA GLN A 141 -11.98 -4.61 -13.95
C GLN A 141 -10.74 -4.62 -14.85
N ASN A 142 -9.71 -3.80 -14.56
CA ASN A 142 -8.50 -3.68 -15.39
C ASN A 142 -7.23 -4.20 -14.71
N THR A 143 -7.31 -4.77 -13.51
CA THR A 143 -6.15 -5.33 -12.82
C THR A 143 -6.03 -6.82 -13.15
N PRO A 144 -4.97 -7.30 -13.82
CA PRO A 144 -4.76 -8.73 -13.99
C PRO A 144 -4.69 -9.37 -12.59
N PRO A 145 -5.34 -10.52 -12.35
CA PRO A 145 -5.36 -11.15 -11.03
C PRO A 145 -3.95 -11.63 -10.69
N ARG A 146 -3.14 -10.77 -10.06
CA ARG A 146 -1.87 -11.16 -9.45
C ARG A 146 -2.24 -11.79 -8.11
N GLY A 147 -2.54 -13.08 -8.16
CA GLY A 147 -2.95 -13.86 -7.02
C GLY A 147 -1.95 -13.72 -5.88
N PHE A 148 -2.45 -13.38 -4.70
CA PHE A 148 -1.81 -13.83 -3.48
C PHE A 148 -1.75 -15.36 -3.54
N PRO A 149 -0.65 -16.02 -3.13
CA PRO A 149 -0.63 -17.47 -3.02
C PRO A 149 -1.75 -17.86 -2.04
N GLN A 150 -2.83 -18.42 -2.57
CA GLN A 150 -3.82 -19.08 -1.74
C GLN A 150 -3.08 -20.21 -1.02
N PRO A 151 -3.15 -20.32 0.32
CA PRO A 151 -2.73 -21.55 0.97
C PRO A 151 -3.52 -22.67 0.33
N HIS A 152 -2.82 -23.56 -0.37
CA HIS A 152 -3.38 -24.68 -1.09
C HIS A 152 -4.43 -25.37 -0.21
N ALA A 153 -5.66 -25.40 -0.70
CA ALA A 153 -6.70 -26.26 -0.15
C ALA A 153 -6.09 -27.66 -0.03
N HIS A 154 -6.01 -28.16 1.21
CA HIS A 154 -5.60 -29.52 1.50
C HIS A 154 -6.37 -30.49 0.59
N PRO A 155 -5.71 -31.51 -0.01
CA PRO A 155 -6.46 -32.55 -0.70
C PRO A 155 -7.34 -33.26 0.33
N GLN A 156 -8.66 -33.11 0.18
CA GLN A 156 -9.65 -33.94 0.86
C GLN A 156 -9.32 -35.40 0.57
N SER A 157 -8.63 -36.03 1.52
CA SER A 157 -8.47 -37.48 1.55
C SER A 157 -9.75 -38.03 2.21
N GLY A 158 -10.84 -38.01 1.46
CA GLY A 158 -12.06 -38.77 1.77
C GLY A 158 -12.02 -40.11 1.03
N PRO A 159 -12.50 -41.21 1.63
CA PRO A 159 -12.47 -42.52 1.00
C PRO A 159 -13.33 -42.54 -0.29
N LEU A 160 -12.78 -43.18 -1.32
CA LEU A 160 -13.40 -43.35 -2.64
C LEU A 160 -14.82 -43.95 -2.53
N PRO A 161 -15.82 -43.46 -3.28
CA PRO A 161 -17.06 -44.19 -3.44
C PRO A 161 -16.79 -45.46 -4.26
N VAL A 162 -17.05 -46.61 -3.64
CA VAL A 162 -17.07 -47.92 -4.31
C VAL A 162 -18.11 -47.86 -5.43
N GLN A 163 -17.65 -47.98 -6.66
CA GLN A 163 -18.50 -48.04 -7.85
C GLN A 163 -19.21 -49.40 -7.85
N ALA A 164 -20.54 -49.42 -7.77
CA ALA A 164 -21.34 -50.64 -7.86
C ALA A 164 -21.22 -51.26 -9.26
N PRO A 165 -21.15 -52.60 -9.40
CA PRO A 165 -21.07 -53.25 -10.71
C PRO A 165 -22.38 -53.08 -11.51
N PRO A 166 -22.32 -53.00 -12.84
CA PRO A 166 -23.50 -52.80 -13.68
C PRO A 166 -24.41 -54.05 -13.66
N PRO A 167 -25.75 -53.89 -13.77
CA PRO A 167 -26.66 -55.02 -13.82
C PRO A 167 -26.54 -55.79 -15.14
N SER A 168 -26.35 -57.10 -15.02
CA SER A 168 -26.38 -58.06 -16.13
C SER A 168 -27.75 -58.05 -16.81
N ARG A 169 -27.80 -57.58 -18.07
CA ARG A 169 -28.99 -57.73 -18.93
C ARG A 169 -29.02 -59.14 -19.51
N TRP A 170 -29.79 -60.03 -18.90
CA TRP A 170 -30.26 -61.24 -19.58
C TRP A 170 -31.38 -60.82 -20.54
N ARG A 171 -31.18 -61.09 -21.83
CA ARG A 171 -32.19 -60.93 -22.87
C ARG A 171 -32.77 -62.33 -23.15
N THR A 172 -34.09 -62.38 -23.23
CA THR A 172 -34.95 -63.50 -23.64
C THR A 172 -34.47 -64.20 -24.90
#